data_AF-A0A923V6A3-F1
#
_entry.id   AF-A0A923V6A3-F1
#
_cell.length_a   1.000
_cell.length_b   1.000
_cell.length_c   1.000
_cell.angle_alpha   90.00
_cell.angle_beta   90.00
_cell.angle_gamma   90.00
#
_symmetry.space_group_name_H-M   'P 1'
#
loop_
_entity.id
_entity.type
_entity.pdbx_description
1 polymer ?
#
loop_
_entity_poly.entity_id
_entity_poly.type
_entity_poly.pdbx_seq_one_letter_code
_entity_poly.pdbx_strand_id
1 'polypeptide(L)'
;MKSVTEFMNFTLTNGLKAKTALAAEGKTPEEIQTSLGETFKMEGDKLKHFFNAIDVAGQNPDKLKRVLVVNLAEGETAPAKAIQVEEAHYVPEFLNEVKFVAPVKAEAGGRGRQPQRAGGKGNSTAPKGSPWGMTPEEKALKAKGAAAAKAAASEKKK
;
A
#
# COMPACT_ATOMS: atom_id res chain seq x y z
N MET A 1 -11.89 13.93 21.60
CA MET A 1 -12.26 14.05 20.18
C MET A 1 -13.34 13.02 19.89
N LYS A 2 -14.50 13.46 19.39
CA LYS A 2 -15.60 12.55 19.04
C LYS A 2 -15.77 12.55 17.52
N SER A 3 -15.71 11.38 16.90
CA SER A 3 -16.06 11.21 15.49
C SER A 3 -17.58 11.33 15.32
N VAL A 4 -18.01 12.22 14.45
CA VAL A 4 -19.44 12.39 14.11
C VAL A 4 -19.82 11.42 13.00
N THR A 5 -19.07 11.45 11.90
CA THR A 5 -19.31 10.59 10.74
C THR A 5 -18.03 10.40 9.94
N GLU A 6 -18.02 9.41 9.06
CA GLU A 6 -16.91 9.15 8.15
C GLU A 6 -17.43 8.84 6.75
N PHE A 7 -16.68 9.31 5.75
CA PHE A 7 -16.98 9.09 4.35
C PHE A 7 -15.81 8.40 3.67
N MET A 8 -16.07 7.23 3.11
CA MET A 8 -15.07 6.45 2.39
C MET A 8 -14.74 7.09 1.05
N ASN A 9 -13.50 6.92 0.58
CA ASN A 9 -13.04 7.54 -0.66
C ASN A 9 -13.90 7.16 -1.89
N PHE A 10 -14.41 5.93 -1.97
CA PHE A 10 -15.26 5.52 -3.09
C PHE A 10 -16.57 6.35 -3.17
N THR A 11 -17.17 6.69 -2.02
CA THR A 11 -18.37 7.53 -1.97
C THR A 11 -18.02 8.98 -2.30
N LEU A 12 -16.89 9.48 -1.78
CA LEU A 12 -16.43 10.85 -2.00
C LEU A 12 -16.06 11.11 -3.46
N THR A 13 -15.38 10.17 -4.12
CA THR A 13 -15.03 10.27 -5.54
C THR A 13 -16.27 10.23 -6.43
N ASN A 14 -17.24 9.38 -6.13
CA ASN A 14 -18.52 9.37 -6.84
C ASN A 14 -19.31 10.66 -6.59
N GLY A 15 -19.33 11.16 -5.35
CA GLY A 15 -19.95 12.44 -4.99
C GLY A 15 -19.31 13.62 -5.70
N LEU A 16 -17.98 13.64 -5.83
CA LEU A 16 -17.24 14.66 -6.57
C LEU A 16 -17.56 14.64 -8.06
N LYS A 17 -17.63 13.45 -8.67
CA LYS A 17 -18.07 13.29 -10.07
C LYS A 17 -19.50 13.78 -10.29
N ALA A 18 -20.42 13.42 -9.38
CA ALA A 18 -21.80 13.89 -9.46
C ALA A 18 -21.89 15.41 -9.25
N LYS A 19 -21.18 15.97 -8.27
CA LYS A 19 -21.11 17.41 -8.01
C LYS A 19 -20.58 18.18 -9.23
N THR A 20 -19.50 17.70 -9.85
CA THR A 20 -18.91 18.33 -11.05
C THR A 20 -19.82 18.21 -12.28
N ALA A 21 -20.50 17.08 -12.46
CA ALA A 21 -21.49 16.91 -13.53
C ALA A 21 -22.68 17.88 -13.35
N LEU A 22 -23.25 17.95 -12.14
CA LEU A 22 -24.38 18.84 -11.85
C LEU A 22 -23.99 20.32 -11.90
N ALA A 23 -22.76 20.67 -11.51
CA ALA A 23 -22.23 22.02 -11.68
C ALA A 23 -21.99 22.37 -13.16
N ALA A 24 -21.55 21.41 -13.98
CA ALA A 24 -21.42 21.59 -15.42
C ALA A 24 -22.77 21.75 -16.13
N GLU A 25 -23.83 21.15 -15.58
CA GLU A 25 -25.23 21.37 -16.01
C GLU A 25 -25.76 22.77 -15.62
N GLY A 26 -24.99 23.56 -14.84
CA GLY A 26 -25.38 24.91 -14.42
C GLY A 26 -26.36 24.95 -13.25
N LYS A 27 -26.51 23.84 -12.51
CA LYS A 27 -27.37 23.80 -11.32
C LYS A 27 -26.79 24.65 -10.19
N THR A 28 -27.67 25.22 -9.38
CA THR A 28 -27.28 25.99 -8.21
C THR A 28 -26.73 25.07 -7.10
N PRO A 29 -25.90 25.58 -6.16
CA PRO A 29 -25.34 24.77 -5.08
C PRO A 29 -26.40 24.04 -4.22
N GLU A 30 -27.56 24.67 -4.01
CA GLU A 30 -28.68 24.11 -3.23
C GLU A 30 -29.34 22.91 -3.95
N GLU A 31 -29.52 23.02 -5.27
CA GLU A 31 -30.04 21.93 -6.11
C GLU A 31 -29.05 20.78 -6.22
N ILE A 32 -27.75 21.08 -6.29
CA ILE A 32 -26.68 20.08 -6.29
C ILE A 32 -26.71 19.31 -4.97
N GLN A 33 -26.80 20.02 -3.84
CA GLN A 33 -26.87 19.39 -2.53
C GLN A 33 -28.10 18.49 -2.41
N THR A 34 -29.26 18.94 -2.88
CA THR A 34 -30.50 18.15 -2.89
C THR A 34 -30.35 16.90 -3.77
N SER A 35 -29.84 17.05 -5.00
CA SER A 35 -29.61 15.94 -5.94
C SER A 35 -28.63 14.90 -5.38
N LEU A 36 -27.58 15.35 -4.70
CA LEU A 36 -26.63 14.48 -4.01
C LEU A 36 -27.28 13.77 -2.82
N GLY A 37 -28.13 14.45 -2.06
CA GLY A 37 -28.91 13.85 -0.98
C GLY A 37 -29.78 12.69 -1.45
N GLU A 38 -30.50 12.89 -2.55
CA GLU A 38 -31.32 11.85 -3.17
C GLU A 38 -30.48 10.68 -3.70
N THR A 39 -29.40 10.98 -4.43
CA THR A 39 -28.53 9.97 -5.05
C THR A 39 -27.85 9.07 -4.02
N PHE A 40 -27.33 9.67 -2.94
CA PHE A 40 -26.59 8.97 -1.90
C PHE A 40 -27.45 8.59 -0.69
N LYS A 41 -28.76 8.90 -0.72
CA LYS A 41 -29.72 8.66 0.37
C LYS A 41 -29.23 9.24 1.69
N MET A 42 -28.78 10.50 1.65
CA MET A 42 -28.29 11.24 2.81
C MET A 42 -29.16 12.48 3.04
N GLU A 43 -29.50 12.73 4.29
CA GLU A 43 -30.38 13.83 4.69
C GLU A 43 -29.80 14.57 5.89
N GLY A 44 -30.27 15.81 6.12
CA GLY A 44 -29.93 16.64 7.28
C GLY A 44 -28.42 16.87 7.44
N ASP A 45 -27.93 16.74 8.67
CA ASP A 45 -26.53 17.01 9.03
C ASP A 45 -25.55 16.11 8.28
N LYS A 46 -25.94 14.86 7.99
CA LYS A 46 -25.08 13.93 7.25
C LYS A 46 -24.87 14.40 5.81
N LEU A 47 -25.89 14.96 5.17
CA LEU A 47 -25.78 15.52 3.83
C LEU A 47 -24.87 16.76 3.83
N LYS A 48 -25.03 17.64 4.82
CA LYS A 48 -24.16 18.82 4.99
C LYS A 48 -22.70 18.40 5.18
N HIS A 49 -22.44 17.43 6.05
CA HIS A 49 -21.10 16.90 6.24
C HIS A 49 -20.55 16.22 4.99
N PHE A 50 -21.37 15.48 4.25
CA PHE A 50 -20.95 14.85 3.00
C PHE A 50 -20.57 15.88 1.93
N PHE A 51 -21.37 16.94 1.78
CA PHE A 51 -21.11 18.01 0.83
C PHE A 51 -19.77 18.70 1.10
N ASN A 52 -19.51 19.05 2.35
CA ASN A 52 -18.23 19.64 2.77
C ASN A 52 -17.06 18.64 2.63
N ALA A 53 -17.30 17.36 2.93
CA ALA A 53 -16.28 16.33 2.80
C ALA A 53 -15.87 16.07 1.33
N ILE A 54 -16.79 16.23 0.37
CA ILE A 54 -16.48 16.17 -1.06
C ILE A 54 -15.49 17.26 -1.44
N ASP A 55 -15.66 18.48 -0.92
CA ASP A 55 -14.75 19.59 -1.21
C ASP A 55 -13.36 19.37 -0.63
N VAL A 56 -13.29 18.87 0.61
CA VAL A 56 -12.03 18.47 1.25
C VAL A 56 -11.34 17.34 0.47
N ALA A 57 -12.10 16.36 -0.03
CA ALA A 57 -11.59 15.27 -0.84
C ALA A 57 -11.09 15.75 -2.21
N GLY A 58 -11.75 16.73 -2.83
CA GLY A 58 -11.34 17.33 -4.10
C GLY A 58 -10.01 18.07 -4.04
N GLN A 59 -9.67 18.64 -2.88
CA GLN A 59 -8.36 19.23 -2.62
C GLN A 59 -7.27 18.17 -2.37
N ASN A 60 -7.66 16.96 -1.97
CA ASN A 60 -6.75 15.88 -1.55
C ASN A 60 -7.09 14.54 -2.23
N PRO A 61 -7.11 14.46 -3.58
CA PRO A 61 -7.62 13.28 -4.29
C PRO A 61 -6.68 12.07 -4.18
N ASP A 62 -5.37 12.31 -4.01
CA ASP A 62 -4.36 11.27 -4.09
C ASP A 62 -4.30 10.43 -2.81
N LYS A 63 -4.43 9.10 -2.97
CA LYS A 63 -4.27 8.10 -1.91
C LYS A 63 -5.21 8.31 -0.72
N LEU A 64 -6.32 9.03 -0.90
CA LEU A 64 -7.32 9.19 0.15
C LEU A 64 -7.96 7.83 0.48
N LYS A 65 -8.03 7.50 1.77
CA LYS A 65 -8.75 6.33 2.28
C LYS A 65 -10.16 6.72 2.68
N ARG A 66 -10.29 7.75 3.52
CA ARG A 66 -11.56 8.31 4.00
C ARG A 66 -11.38 9.74 4.50
N VAL A 67 -12.48 10.47 4.63
CA VAL A 67 -12.53 11.74 5.37
C VAL A 67 -13.31 11.48 6.65
N LEU A 68 -12.67 11.72 7.80
CA LEU A 68 -13.27 11.60 9.12
C LEU A 68 -13.74 12.98 9.58
N VAL A 69 -15.00 13.08 9.99
CA VAL A 69 -15.58 14.30 10.56
C VAL A 69 -15.53 14.19 12.08
N VAL A 70 -14.85 15.12 12.73
CA VAL A 70 -14.67 15.14 14.18
C VAL A 70 -15.12 16.47 14.77
N ASN A 71 -15.74 16.40 15.94
CA ASN A 71 -15.97 17.55 16.80
C ASN A 71 -14.94 17.54 17.91
N LEU A 72 -14.26 18.68 18.10
CA LEU A 72 -13.28 18.88 19.15
C LEU A 72 -13.96 19.48 20.37
N ALA A 73 -13.63 18.99 21.56
CA ALA A 73 -14.03 19.64 22.79
C ALA A 73 -13.06 20.80 23.12
N GLU A 74 -13.50 21.76 23.96
CA GLU A 74 -12.64 22.86 24.42
C GLU A 74 -11.35 22.32 25.07
N GLY A 75 -10.20 22.75 24.55
CA GLY A 75 -8.87 22.31 25.01
C GLY A 75 -8.26 21.13 24.22
N GLU A 76 -8.96 20.57 23.23
CA GLU A 76 -8.40 19.54 22.36
C GLU A 76 -7.70 20.13 21.13
N THR A 77 -6.54 19.58 20.77
CA THR A 77 -5.82 19.99 19.55
C THR A 77 -6.35 19.24 18.33
N ALA A 78 -6.53 19.97 17.22
CA ALA A 78 -7.02 19.39 15.98
C ALA A 78 -6.00 18.38 15.40
N PRO A 79 -6.46 17.25 14.82
CA PRO A 79 -5.60 16.33 14.10
C PRO A 79 -4.76 17.02 13.01
N ALA A 80 -3.58 16.47 12.75
CA ALA A 80 -2.74 16.96 11.66
C ALA A 80 -3.50 16.93 10.33
N LYS A 81 -3.44 18.03 9.57
CA LYS A 81 -4.16 18.25 8.29
C LYS A 81 -5.68 18.33 8.40
N ALA A 82 -6.25 18.46 9.60
CA ALA A 82 -7.67 18.74 9.75
C ALA A 82 -8.01 20.09 9.11
N ILE A 83 -9.07 20.11 8.31
CA ILE A 83 -9.64 21.33 7.75
C ILE A 83 -10.88 21.66 8.58
N GLN A 84 -10.87 22.81 9.25
CA GLN A 84 -12.05 23.29 9.97
C GLN A 84 -13.03 23.89 8.98
N VAL A 85 -14.25 23.35 8.95
CA VAL A 85 -15.37 23.91 8.19
C VAL A 85 -16.50 24.09 9.17
N GLU A 86 -16.85 25.36 9.43
CA GLU A 86 -17.78 25.78 10.47
C GLU A 86 -17.35 25.27 11.87
N GLU A 87 -18.15 24.39 12.49
CA GLU A 87 -17.92 23.83 13.82
C GLU A 87 -17.25 22.45 13.78
N ALA A 88 -17.19 21.81 12.61
CA ALA A 88 -16.67 20.47 12.44
C ALA A 88 -15.27 20.47 11.80
N HIS A 89 -14.45 19.50 12.20
CA HIS A 89 -13.11 19.31 11.66
C HIS A 89 -13.09 18.09 10.73
N TYR A 90 -12.59 18.29 9.52
CA TYR A 90 -12.54 17.28 8.46
C TYR A 90 -11.11 16.79 8.32
N VAL A 91 -10.88 15.52 8.63
CA VAL A 91 -9.56 14.91 8.66
C VAL A 91 -9.44 13.97 7.47
N PRO A 92 -8.72 14.35 6.39
CA PRO A 92 -8.41 13.44 5.31
C PRO A 92 -7.39 12.40 5.78
N GLU A 93 -7.81 11.14 5.81
CA GLU A 93 -6.92 10.02 6.08
C GLU A 93 -6.44 9.40 4.77
N PHE A 94 -5.12 9.22 4.66
CA PHE A 94 -4.48 8.68 3.47
C PHE A 94 -4.08 7.21 3.69
N LEU A 95 -4.03 6.44 2.60
CA LEU A 95 -3.42 5.12 2.59
C LEU A 95 -1.92 5.28 2.89
N ASN A 96 -1.48 4.69 4.00
CA ASN A 96 -0.07 4.65 4.34
C ASN A 96 0.64 3.74 3.32
N GLU A 97 1.53 4.32 2.52
CA GLU A 97 2.46 3.53 1.73
C GLU A 97 3.42 2.83 2.67
N VAL A 98 3.39 1.50 2.65
CA VAL A 98 4.41 0.70 3.30
C VAL A 98 5.72 1.00 2.58
N LYS A 99 6.53 1.89 3.15
CA LYS A 99 7.90 2.10 2.70
C LYS A 99 8.64 0.81 3.00
N PHE A 100 8.77 -0.06 2.00
CA PHE A 100 9.70 -1.17 2.07
C PHE A 100 11.11 -0.59 2.16
N VAL A 101 11.64 -0.53 3.37
CA VAL A 101 13.06 -0.29 3.58
C VAL A 101 13.74 -1.57 3.12
N ALA A 102 14.32 -1.55 1.93
CA ALA A 102 15.18 -2.64 1.48
C ALA A 102 16.24 -2.87 2.56
N PRO A 103 16.47 -4.12 3.02
CA PRO A 103 17.48 -4.38 4.03
C PRO A 103 18.81 -3.87 3.48
N VAL A 104 19.40 -2.90 4.17
CA VAL A 104 20.76 -2.44 3.88
C VAL A 104 21.63 -3.69 3.99
N LYS A 105 22.18 -4.15 2.86
CA LYS A 105 23.21 -5.19 2.90
C LYS A 105 24.31 -4.64 3.78
N ALA A 106 24.49 -5.25 4.95
CA ALA A 106 25.64 -4.98 5.79
C ALA A 106 26.87 -5.24 4.94
N GLU A 107 27.56 -4.17 4.55
CA GLU A 107 28.87 -4.27 3.92
C GLU A 107 29.78 -4.90 4.96
N ALA A 108 30.14 -6.17 4.74
CA ALA A 108 31.06 -6.91 5.59
C ALA A 108 32.47 -6.34 5.41
N GLY A 109 32.71 -5.17 6.01
CA GLY A 109 33.93 -4.39 5.93
C GLY A 109 34.77 -4.50 7.20
N GLY A 110 35.50 -5.61 7.30
CA GLY A 110 36.84 -5.75 7.90
C GLY A 110 37.22 -5.00 9.19
N ARG A 111 37.26 -5.73 10.31
CA ARG A 111 38.24 -5.51 11.40
C ARG A 111 38.61 -6.84 12.05
N GLY A 112 39.87 -7.26 11.87
CA GLY A 112 40.44 -8.40 12.59
C GLY A 112 41.50 -9.17 11.81
N ARG A 113 42.65 -8.54 11.51
CA ARG A 113 43.86 -9.28 11.12
C ARG A 113 44.40 -10.00 12.36
N GLN A 114 44.35 -11.33 12.36
CA GLN A 114 45.28 -12.14 13.12
C GLN A 114 45.90 -13.17 12.15
N PRO A 115 47.24 -13.23 12.00
CA PRO A 115 47.87 -14.20 11.14
C PRO A 115 48.26 -15.42 11.98
N GLN A 116 47.73 -16.61 11.70
CA GLN A 116 48.46 -17.83 12.01
C GLN A 116 47.97 -19.09 11.30
N ARG A 117 48.96 -19.70 10.63
CA ARG A 117 49.16 -21.12 10.33
C ARG A 117 48.39 -21.76 9.18
N ALA A 118 49.16 -21.89 8.12
CA ALA A 118 49.12 -22.92 7.09
C ALA A 118 48.73 -24.31 7.60
N GLY A 119 47.88 -24.98 6.82
CA GLY A 119 47.66 -26.42 6.88
C GLY A 119 46.36 -26.79 6.18
N GLY A 120 46.45 -27.44 5.00
CA GLY A 120 45.31 -28.17 4.43
C GLY A 120 44.94 -27.77 3.01
N LYS A 121 45.72 -28.28 2.05
CA LYS A 121 45.40 -28.36 0.62
C LYS A 121 44.14 -29.24 0.45
N GLY A 122 43.00 -28.62 0.17
CA GLY A 122 41.72 -29.28 -0.09
C GLY A 122 40.98 -28.55 -1.21
N ASN A 123 41.18 -29.04 -2.42
CA ASN A 123 40.63 -28.51 -3.67
C ASN A 123 39.11 -28.73 -3.71
N SER A 124 38.31 -27.70 -3.39
CA SER A 124 36.85 -27.73 -3.55
C SER A 124 36.34 -26.39 -4.08
N THR A 125 36.46 -26.22 -5.40
CA THR A 125 35.77 -25.18 -6.19
C THR A 125 34.29 -25.53 -6.32
N ALA A 126 33.56 -25.47 -5.20
CA ALA A 126 32.09 -25.57 -5.20
C ALA A 126 31.53 -24.49 -4.25
N PRO A 127 30.79 -23.49 -4.75
CA PRO A 127 30.12 -22.56 -3.87
C PRO A 127 29.14 -23.36 -3.00
N LYS A 128 29.25 -23.20 -1.68
CA LYS A 128 28.31 -23.78 -0.71
C LYS A 128 26.89 -23.40 -1.13
N GLY A 129 26.14 -24.38 -1.62
CA GLY A 129 24.75 -24.22 -2.03
C GLY A 129 23.95 -23.55 -0.92
N SER A 130 23.24 -22.48 -1.26
CA SER A 130 22.41 -21.76 -0.31
C SER A 130 21.33 -22.69 0.26
N PRO A 131 20.99 -22.57 1.56
CA PRO A 131 20.09 -23.48 2.27
C PRO A 131 18.62 -23.46 1.79
N TRP A 132 18.30 -22.69 0.74
CA TRP A 132 16.94 -22.50 0.22
C TRP A 132 16.80 -22.83 -1.27
N GLY A 133 17.61 -23.75 -1.79
CA GLY A 133 17.28 -24.48 -3.02
C GLY A 133 18.31 -24.37 -4.13
N MET A 134 18.54 -25.50 -4.79
CA MET A 134 19.34 -25.65 -6.01
C MET A 134 18.89 -24.65 -7.07
N THR A 135 19.85 -24.05 -7.76
CA THR A 135 19.58 -23.18 -8.91
C THR A 135 18.94 -24.00 -10.05
N PRO A 136 18.11 -23.39 -10.90
CA PRO A 136 17.45 -24.10 -12.02
C PRO A 136 18.42 -24.84 -12.95
N GLU A 137 19.64 -24.30 -13.12
CA GLU A 137 20.69 -24.92 -13.92
C GLU A 137 21.24 -26.21 -13.29
N GLU A 138 21.40 -26.27 -11.96
CA GLU A 138 21.83 -27.48 -11.26
C GLU A 138 20.76 -28.58 -11.28
N LYS A 139 19.47 -28.22 -11.24
CA LYS A 139 18.37 -29.18 -11.45
C LYS A 139 18.41 -29.76 -12.86
N ALA A 140 18.65 -28.94 -13.87
CA ALA A 140 18.73 -29.40 -15.26
C ALA A 140 19.93 -30.33 -15.49
N LEU A 141 21.08 -30.04 -14.89
CA LEU A 141 22.27 -30.89 -14.97
C LEU A 141 22.07 -32.23 -14.26
N LYS A 142 21.43 -32.23 -13.08
CA LYS A 142 21.11 -33.48 -12.37
C LYS A 142 20.05 -34.31 -13.12
N ALA A 143 19.07 -33.67 -13.75
CA ALA A 143 18.08 -34.35 -14.59
C ALA A 143 18.73 -34.97 -15.84
N LYS A 144 19.66 -34.26 -16.50
CA LYS A 144 20.43 -34.78 -17.64
C LYS A 144 21.35 -35.94 -17.25
N GLY A 145 22.02 -35.85 -16.10
CA GLY A 145 22.85 -36.94 -15.57
C GLY A 145 22.03 -38.20 -15.24
N ALA A 146 20.82 -38.04 -14.68
CA ALA A 146 19.91 -39.15 -14.40
C ALA A 146 19.36 -39.81 -15.69
N ALA A 147 19.11 -39.03 -16.74
CA ALA A 147 18.70 -39.55 -18.04
C ALA A 147 19.82 -40.35 -18.73
N ALA A 148 21.06 -39.87 -18.67
CA ALA A 148 22.23 -40.57 -19.22
C ALA A 148 22.51 -41.90 -18.49
N ALA A 149 22.35 -41.94 -17.16
CA ALA A 149 22.50 -43.16 -16.37
C ALA A 149 21.42 -44.21 -16.66
N LYS A 150 20.18 -43.78 -16.95
CA LYS A 150 19.09 -44.70 -17.36
C LYS A 150 19.32 -45.30 -18.75
N ALA A 151 19.81 -44.52 -19.71
CA ALA A 151 20.10 -45.00 -21.06
C ALA A 151 21.26 -46.03 -21.08
N ALA A 152 22.31 -45.80 -20.28
CA ALA A 152 23.43 -46.73 -20.15
C ALA A 152 23.06 -48.04 -19.43
N ALA A 153 22.04 -48.03 -18.57
CA ALA A 153 21.56 -49.23 -17.89
C ALA A 153 20.67 -50.13 -18.77
N SER A 154 19.97 -49.57 -19.77
CA SER A 154 19.16 -50.34 -20.72
C SER A 154 19.97 -51.01 -21.83
N GLU A 155 21.20 -50.57 -22.09
CA GLU A 155 22.05 -51.13 -23.15
C GLU A 155 22.90 -52.32 -22.68
N LYS A 156 23.06 -52.53 -21.37
CA LYS A 156 23.78 -53.68 -20.79
C LYS A 156 22.91 -54.92 -20.53
N LYS A 157 21.64 -54.92 -20.95
CA LYS A 157 20.69 -56.03 -20.70
C LYS A 157 20.09 -56.60 -21.99
N LYS A 158 20.89 -56.71 -23.04
CA LYS A 158 20.55 -57.40 -24.29
C LYS A 158 21.59 -58.45 -24.63
#